data_AF-A0A6B0GSC8-F1
#
_entry.id   AF-A0A6B0GSC8-F1
#
_cell.length_a   1.000
_cell.length_b   1.000
_cell.length_c   1.000
_cell.angle_alpha   90.00
_cell.angle_beta   90.00
_cell.angle_gamma   90.00
#
_symmetry.space_group_name_H-M   'P 1'
#
loop_
_entity.id
_entity.type
_entity.pdbx_description
1 polymer ?
#
loop_
_entity_poly.entity_id
_entity_poly.type
_entity_poly.pdbx_seq_one_letter_code
_entity_poly.pdbx_strand_id
1 'polypeptide(L)'
;MPENASLTDFQGDGGQDEMVAAYRHDAHKMNGQPHDYAPETFAGVPVNQTVPHGADGDASALSRPNGKPEQTMENHETLYRLSLIEGESRYDPEEFTRNGVESAVRDLLTKNDPETMHRAWLESGVVSAFNESVYYPYTSLKYHTLLVAALLDNYRDGHEFADLLLVVDRAGEIVPHRTVYAGDDFALRIDESAGGRPSARLGSRPWRSWASAWKRLTAHPLDAAHDKYDMVLDANLRRIGAWSTALQYIEDFREAFDR
;
A
#
# COMPACT_ATOMS: atom_id res chain seq x y z
N MET A 1 -15.75 -48.65 -9.45
CA MET A 1 -16.20 -47.85 -8.29
C MET A 1 -15.18 -46.73 -8.14
N PRO A 2 -15.39 -45.56 -8.74
CA PRO A 2 -14.52 -44.41 -8.53
C PRO A 2 -14.92 -43.75 -7.21
N GLU A 3 -13.93 -43.51 -6.35
CA GLU A 3 -14.11 -42.72 -5.13
C GLU A 3 -14.52 -41.31 -5.50
N ASN A 4 -15.66 -40.87 -4.97
CA ASN A 4 -16.11 -39.49 -5.06
C ASN A 4 -15.17 -38.61 -4.24
N ALA A 5 -14.42 -37.73 -4.90
CA ALA A 5 -13.78 -36.61 -4.25
C ALA A 5 -14.85 -35.81 -3.49
N SER A 6 -14.63 -35.63 -2.18
CA SER A 6 -15.55 -34.87 -1.33
C SER A 6 -15.52 -33.39 -1.71
N LEU A 7 -16.68 -32.74 -1.61
CA LEU A 7 -16.96 -31.31 -1.81
C LEU A 7 -16.15 -30.35 -0.89
N THR A 8 -15.12 -30.85 -0.20
CA THR A 8 -14.26 -30.12 0.73
C THR A 8 -12.97 -29.60 0.08
N ASP A 9 -12.60 -30.06 -1.12
CA ASP A 9 -11.35 -29.64 -1.79
C ASP A 9 -11.47 -28.31 -2.56
N PHE A 10 -12.64 -27.66 -2.57
CA PHE A 10 -12.88 -26.38 -3.27
C PHE A 10 -13.09 -25.18 -2.33
N GLN A 11 -12.94 -25.34 -1.00
CA GLN A 11 -13.12 -24.24 -0.04
C GLN A 11 -11.82 -23.49 0.31
N GLY A 12 -10.66 -23.93 -0.19
CA GLY A 12 -9.36 -23.31 0.09
C GLY A 12 -8.88 -22.28 -0.94
N ASP A 13 -9.47 -22.25 -2.14
CA ASP A 13 -8.96 -21.47 -3.27
C ASP A 13 -9.52 -20.04 -3.30
N GLY A 14 -10.80 -19.87 -2.94
CA GLY A 14 -11.48 -18.56 -3.01
C GLY A 14 -10.81 -17.48 -2.18
N GLY A 15 -10.23 -17.82 -1.02
CA GLY A 15 -9.50 -16.87 -0.19
C GLY A 15 -8.14 -16.45 -0.76
N GLN A 16 -7.43 -17.36 -1.43
CA GLN A 16 -6.18 -17.04 -2.11
C GLN A 16 -6.44 -16.20 -3.37
N ASP A 17 -7.49 -16.56 -4.11
CA ASP A 17 -7.95 -15.80 -5.27
C ASP A 17 -8.33 -14.35 -4.92
N GLU A 18 -9.02 -14.13 -3.80
CA GLU A 18 -9.36 -12.79 -3.31
C GLU A 18 -8.12 -11.95 -3.00
N MET A 19 -7.10 -12.54 -2.37
CA MET A 19 -5.85 -11.83 -2.08
C MET A 19 -5.04 -11.53 -3.35
N VAL A 20 -4.99 -12.47 -4.29
CA VAL A 20 -4.39 -12.23 -5.61
C VAL A 20 -5.13 -11.10 -6.34
N ALA A 21 -6.46 -11.07 -6.28
CA ALA A 21 -7.27 -10.00 -6.85
C ALA A 21 -6.93 -8.63 -6.23
N ALA A 22 -6.76 -8.56 -4.91
CA ALA A 22 -6.34 -7.34 -4.23
C ALA A 22 -4.99 -6.81 -4.73
N TYR A 23 -4.02 -7.68 -5.04
CA TYR A 23 -2.74 -7.24 -5.61
C TYR A 23 -2.79 -6.88 -7.10
N ARG A 24 -3.86 -7.27 -7.82
CA ARG A 24 -4.01 -7.01 -9.26
C ARG A 24 -5.01 -5.91 -9.60
N HIS A 25 -5.90 -5.51 -8.67
CA HIS A 25 -7.03 -4.62 -8.95
C HIS A 25 -6.59 -3.30 -9.61
N ASP A 26 -5.70 -2.56 -8.97
CA ASP A 26 -5.30 -1.25 -9.42
C ASP A 26 -4.06 -1.25 -10.32
N ALA A 27 -3.56 -2.43 -10.70
CA ALA A 27 -2.35 -2.54 -11.52
C ALA A 27 -2.52 -1.92 -12.92
N HIS A 28 -3.75 -1.81 -13.40
CA HIS A 28 -4.07 -1.11 -14.64
C HIS A 28 -3.64 0.37 -14.63
N LYS A 29 -3.52 0.99 -13.45
CA LYS A 29 -3.08 2.39 -13.30
C LYS A 29 -1.65 2.63 -13.77
N MET A 30 -0.85 1.57 -13.95
CA MET A 30 0.51 1.68 -14.50
C MET A 30 0.55 1.77 -16.04
N ASN A 31 -0.59 1.59 -16.73
CA ASN A 31 -0.64 1.54 -18.21
C ASN A 31 -0.62 2.89 -18.93
N GLY A 32 -0.67 4.04 -18.25
CA GLY A 32 -0.74 5.33 -18.95
C GLY A 32 -2.11 5.64 -19.57
N GLN A 33 -3.10 4.75 -19.43
CA GLN A 33 -4.40 4.90 -20.08
C GLN A 33 -5.45 5.39 -19.07
N PRO A 34 -6.33 6.33 -19.48
CA PRO A 34 -7.50 6.70 -18.69
C PRO A 34 -8.35 5.47 -18.36
N HIS A 35 -9.04 5.50 -17.22
CA HIS A 35 -9.85 4.38 -16.70
C HIS A 35 -10.84 3.81 -17.74
N ASP A 36 -11.41 4.66 -18.59
CA ASP A 36 -12.39 4.28 -19.63
C ASP A 36 -11.81 3.42 -20.77
N TYR A 37 -10.48 3.34 -20.88
CA TYR A 37 -9.75 2.56 -21.89
C TYR A 37 -8.69 1.64 -21.26
N ALA A 38 -8.75 1.44 -19.94
CA ALA A 38 -7.82 0.57 -19.25
C ALA A 38 -7.99 -0.87 -19.76
N PRO A 39 -6.91 -1.54 -20.21
CA PRO A 39 -6.99 -2.93 -20.64
C PRO A 39 -7.45 -3.84 -19.49
N GLU A 40 -8.36 -4.78 -19.77
CA GLU A 40 -8.78 -5.82 -18.81
C GLU A 40 -7.61 -6.72 -18.38
N THR A 41 -6.50 -6.69 -19.13
CA THR A 41 -5.29 -7.45 -18.83
C THR A 41 -4.03 -6.60 -18.92
N PHE A 42 -3.10 -6.78 -17.98
CA PHE A 42 -1.72 -6.28 -18.10
C PHE A 42 -0.79 -7.47 -18.31
N ALA A 43 0.01 -7.46 -19.37
CA ALA A 43 0.93 -8.56 -19.70
C ALA A 43 0.27 -9.96 -19.70
N GLY A 44 -1.00 -10.05 -20.13
CA GLY A 44 -1.77 -11.30 -20.15
C GLY A 44 -2.39 -11.71 -18.80
N VAL A 45 -2.21 -10.90 -17.74
CA VAL A 45 -2.80 -11.12 -16.42
C VAL A 45 -4.06 -10.25 -16.26
N PRO A 46 -5.21 -10.81 -15.85
CA PRO A 46 -6.41 -10.03 -15.56
C PRO A 46 -6.18 -9.03 -14.43
N VAL A 47 -6.48 -7.76 -14.69
CA VAL A 47 -6.39 -6.63 -13.74
C VAL A 47 -7.77 -5.97 -13.58
N ASN A 48 -7.88 -4.93 -12.75
CA ASN A 48 -9.16 -4.23 -12.51
C ASN A 48 -10.26 -5.13 -11.93
N GLN A 49 -9.85 -6.11 -11.12
CA GLN A 49 -10.76 -7.01 -10.43
C GLN A 49 -11.39 -6.30 -9.24
N THR A 50 -12.67 -6.56 -8.98
CA THR A 50 -13.34 -6.00 -7.80
C THR A 50 -12.76 -6.62 -6.53
N VAL A 51 -12.42 -5.78 -5.55
CA VAL A 51 -11.98 -6.22 -4.23
C VAL A 51 -13.19 -6.33 -3.30
N PRO A 52 -13.43 -7.48 -2.64
CA PRO A 52 -14.59 -7.66 -1.79
C PRO A 52 -14.47 -6.89 -0.46
N HIS A 53 -15.54 -6.96 0.35
CA HIS A 53 -15.64 -6.36 1.69
C HIS A 53 -15.43 -4.84 1.78
N GLY A 54 -15.42 -4.13 0.64
CA GLY A 54 -15.22 -2.68 0.61
C GLY A 54 -13.78 -2.23 0.88
N ALA A 55 -12.82 -3.15 0.93
CA ALA A 55 -11.43 -2.86 1.32
C ALA A 55 -10.76 -1.79 0.44
N ASP A 56 -11.03 -1.79 -0.88
CA ASP A 56 -10.53 -0.76 -1.81
C ASP A 56 -11.09 0.65 -1.50
N GLY A 57 -12.40 0.73 -1.23
CA GLY A 57 -13.05 1.99 -0.85
C GLY A 57 -12.53 2.55 0.46
N ASP A 58 -12.33 1.68 1.46
CA ASP A 58 -11.80 2.05 2.76
C ASP A 58 -10.33 2.49 2.67
N ALA A 59 -9.49 1.77 1.92
CA ALA A 59 -8.10 2.17 1.66
C ALA A 59 -8.02 3.52 0.93
N SER A 60 -8.90 3.73 -0.06
CA SER A 60 -9.02 5.01 -0.76
C SER A 60 -9.35 6.16 0.21
N ALA A 61 -10.26 5.94 1.16
CA ALA A 61 -10.63 6.93 2.18
C ALA A 61 -9.52 7.22 3.21
N LEU A 62 -8.56 6.30 3.40
CA LEU A 62 -7.36 6.55 4.20
C LEU A 62 -6.41 7.54 3.51
N SER A 63 -6.40 7.61 2.18
CA SER A 63 -5.40 8.36 1.42
C SER A 63 -5.96 9.62 0.75
N ARG A 64 -7.24 9.61 0.38
CA ARG A 64 -7.88 10.67 -0.42
C ARG A 64 -9.09 11.28 0.29
N PRO A 65 -9.39 12.58 0.07
CA PRO A 65 -10.63 13.20 0.54
C PRO A 65 -11.87 12.50 -0.01
N ASN A 66 -12.96 12.51 0.76
CA ASN A 66 -14.26 12.10 0.26
C ASN A 66 -14.84 13.14 -0.71
N GLY A 67 -15.61 12.69 -1.70
CA GLY A 67 -16.30 13.55 -2.65
C GLY A 67 -15.68 13.53 -4.04
N LYS A 68 -16.08 14.48 -4.90
CA LYS A 68 -15.54 14.59 -6.25
C LYS A 68 -14.07 15.00 -6.17
N PRO A 69 -13.16 14.30 -6.87
CA PRO A 69 -11.76 14.71 -6.91
C PRO A 69 -11.63 16.12 -7.48
N GLU A 70 -10.92 16.98 -6.76
CA GLU A 70 -10.45 18.27 -7.24
C GLU A 70 -8.95 18.14 -7.49
N GLN A 71 -8.51 18.52 -8.69
CA GLN A 71 -7.11 18.46 -9.08
C GLN A 71 -6.29 19.35 -8.13
N THR A 72 -5.41 18.74 -7.34
CA THR A 72 -4.64 19.51 -6.35
C THR A 72 -3.46 20.26 -6.97
N MET A 73 -3.08 19.93 -8.21
CA MET A 73 -1.95 20.53 -8.94
C MET A 73 -2.34 20.72 -10.42
N GLU A 74 -2.48 21.97 -10.85
CA GLU A 74 -3.06 22.38 -12.16
C GLU A 74 -2.34 21.77 -13.38
N ASN A 75 -1.06 21.42 -13.26
CA ASN A 75 -0.22 20.90 -14.37
C ASN A 75 0.24 19.45 -14.18
N HIS A 76 -0.28 18.72 -13.19
CA HIS A 76 0.07 17.31 -13.00
C HIS A 76 -0.86 16.39 -13.78
N GLU A 77 -0.39 15.90 -14.92
CA GLU A 77 -1.15 15.00 -15.80
C GLU A 77 -0.54 13.58 -15.87
N THR A 78 0.54 13.33 -15.14
CA THR A 78 1.28 12.07 -15.22
C THR A 78 0.86 11.08 -14.13
N LEU A 79 1.06 9.79 -14.39
CA LEU A 79 0.83 8.73 -13.41
C LEU A 79 1.96 8.59 -12.39
N TYR A 80 3.09 9.23 -12.64
CA TYR A 80 4.19 9.26 -11.69
C TYR A 80 3.81 10.18 -10.54
N ARG A 81 4.14 9.77 -9.32
CA ARG A 81 3.88 10.59 -8.14
C ARG A 81 4.92 11.70 -8.01
N LEU A 82 4.57 12.73 -7.26
CA LEU A 82 5.51 13.72 -6.77
C LEU A 82 6.10 13.27 -5.43
N SER A 83 7.40 13.48 -5.26
CA SER A 83 8.10 13.29 -3.99
C SER A 83 7.77 14.43 -3.03
N LEU A 84 7.54 14.12 -1.75
CA LEU A 84 7.45 15.16 -0.71
C LEU A 84 8.82 15.66 -0.24
N ILE A 85 9.92 14.98 -0.62
CA ILE A 85 11.28 15.41 -0.31
C ILE A 85 11.72 16.48 -1.31
N GLU A 86 11.55 16.22 -2.60
CA GLU A 86 12.07 17.06 -3.67
C GLU A 86 10.99 17.94 -4.32
N GLY A 87 9.72 17.56 -4.21
CA GLY A 87 8.62 18.18 -4.95
C GLY A 87 8.59 17.81 -6.44
N GLU A 88 9.51 16.96 -6.89
CA GLU A 88 9.66 16.54 -8.28
C GLU A 88 8.97 15.20 -8.56
N SER A 89 8.70 14.95 -9.85
CA SER A 89 8.16 13.68 -10.31
C SER A 89 9.18 12.56 -10.12
N ARG A 90 8.75 11.41 -9.61
CA ARG A 90 9.59 10.20 -9.55
C ARG A 90 9.83 9.54 -10.91
N TYR A 91 9.41 10.17 -12.01
CA TYR A 91 9.77 9.71 -13.34
C TYR A 91 11.25 9.97 -13.62
N ASP A 92 12.04 8.92 -13.67
CA ASP A 92 13.41 8.92 -14.20
C ASP A 92 13.44 8.18 -15.55
N PRO A 93 13.74 8.85 -16.69
CA PRO A 93 13.79 8.19 -17.99
C PRO A 93 14.91 7.16 -18.15
N GLU A 94 15.96 7.21 -17.33
CA GLU A 94 17.07 6.24 -17.33
C GLU A 94 16.69 4.97 -16.55
N GLU A 95 15.99 5.11 -15.42
CA GLU A 95 15.53 3.97 -14.61
C GLU A 95 14.20 3.37 -15.10
N PHE A 96 13.25 4.22 -15.50
CA PHE A 96 11.88 3.83 -15.88
C PHE A 96 11.71 3.74 -17.40
N THR A 97 12.58 2.95 -18.05
CA THR A 97 12.33 2.59 -19.45
C THR A 97 11.00 1.85 -19.57
N ARG A 98 10.23 2.11 -20.63
CA ARG A 98 8.92 1.47 -20.83
C ARG A 98 8.98 -0.07 -20.72
N ASN A 99 10.02 -0.67 -21.30
CA ASN A 99 10.24 -2.11 -21.25
C ASN A 99 10.63 -2.59 -19.84
N GLY A 100 11.41 -1.80 -19.09
CA GLY A 100 11.78 -2.09 -17.71
C GLY A 100 10.57 -2.07 -16.78
N VAL A 101 9.73 -1.04 -16.89
CA VAL A 101 8.46 -0.94 -16.16
C VAL A 101 7.54 -2.11 -16.51
N GLU A 102 7.36 -2.41 -17.80
CA GLU A 102 6.51 -3.53 -18.23
C GLU A 102 7.02 -4.88 -17.68
N SER A 103 8.33 -5.11 -17.68
CA SER A 103 8.92 -6.34 -17.14
C SER A 103 8.73 -6.44 -15.62
N ALA A 104 9.01 -5.36 -14.88
CA ALA A 104 8.86 -5.34 -13.43
C ALA A 104 7.40 -5.55 -13.00
N VAL A 105 6.45 -4.90 -13.70
CA VAL A 105 5.03 -5.09 -13.43
C VAL A 105 4.59 -6.50 -13.81
N ARG A 106 5.05 -7.05 -14.94
CA ARG A 106 4.75 -8.44 -15.32
C ARG A 106 5.24 -9.43 -14.26
N ASP A 107 6.46 -9.26 -13.76
CA ASP A 107 7.03 -10.15 -12.74
C ASP A 107 6.25 -10.06 -11.43
N LEU A 108 5.73 -8.89 -11.09
CA LEU A 108 4.90 -8.68 -9.90
C LEU A 108 3.50 -9.28 -10.06
N LEU A 109 2.87 -9.14 -11.24
CA LEU A 109 1.49 -9.60 -11.46
C LEU A 109 1.35 -11.09 -11.80
N THR A 110 2.37 -11.71 -12.42
CA THR A 110 2.32 -13.13 -12.84
C THR A 110 2.53 -14.13 -11.70
N LYS A 111 2.91 -13.65 -10.51
CA LYS A 111 2.92 -14.45 -9.28
C LYS A 111 1.48 -14.88 -8.95
N ASN A 112 1.32 -16.13 -8.55
CA ASN A 112 0.02 -16.72 -8.17
C ASN A 112 -0.07 -17.03 -6.68
N ASP A 113 1.06 -17.03 -5.97
CA ASP A 113 1.08 -17.13 -4.52
C ASP A 113 0.91 -15.72 -3.91
N PRO A 114 -0.18 -15.44 -3.18
CA PRO A 114 -0.46 -14.10 -2.69
C PRO A 114 0.57 -13.62 -1.66
N GLU A 115 1.21 -14.50 -0.89
CA GLU A 115 2.27 -14.10 0.05
C GLU A 115 3.54 -13.65 -0.69
N THR A 116 3.90 -14.35 -1.76
CA THR A 116 4.99 -13.95 -2.65
C THR A 116 4.67 -12.64 -3.37
N MET A 117 3.41 -12.42 -3.77
CA MET A 117 2.96 -11.12 -4.30
C MET A 117 3.11 -10.02 -3.26
N HIS A 118 2.67 -10.25 -2.03
CA HIS A 118 2.78 -9.30 -0.93
C HIS A 118 4.21 -8.81 -0.73
N ARG A 119 5.16 -9.75 -0.65
CA ARG A 119 6.59 -9.42 -0.52
C ARG A 119 7.11 -8.64 -1.73
N ALA A 120 6.74 -9.06 -2.94
CA ALA A 120 7.13 -8.35 -4.16
C ALA A 120 6.60 -6.91 -4.21
N TRP A 121 5.38 -6.67 -3.71
CA TRP A 121 4.82 -5.32 -3.57
C TRP A 121 5.58 -4.49 -2.53
N LEU A 122 5.91 -5.06 -1.36
CA LEU A 122 6.70 -4.38 -0.33
C LEU A 122 8.08 -3.95 -0.85
N GLU A 123 8.73 -4.79 -1.64
CA GLU A 123 10.10 -4.57 -2.13
C GLU A 123 10.17 -3.77 -3.44
N SER A 124 9.05 -3.55 -4.13
CA SER A 124 9.06 -2.90 -5.44
C SER A 124 9.33 -1.39 -5.34
N GLY A 125 10.47 -0.96 -5.87
CA GLY A 125 10.75 0.46 -6.16
C GLY A 125 10.06 0.97 -7.43
N VAL A 126 9.67 0.06 -8.35
CA VAL A 126 8.99 0.48 -9.58
C VAL A 126 7.58 0.98 -9.30
N VAL A 127 6.81 0.23 -8.51
CA VAL A 127 5.42 0.62 -8.22
C VAL A 127 5.35 1.77 -7.22
N SER A 128 6.40 1.98 -6.43
CA SER A 128 6.47 3.15 -5.55
C SER A 128 6.54 4.46 -6.33
N ALA A 129 6.96 4.46 -7.60
CA ALA A 129 6.98 5.67 -8.43
C ALA A 129 5.60 6.14 -8.93
N PHE A 130 4.55 5.32 -8.81
CA PHE A 130 3.22 5.64 -9.34
C PHE A 130 2.29 6.24 -8.29
N ASN A 131 1.47 7.20 -8.70
CA ASN A 131 0.41 7.74 -7.86
C ASN A 131 -0.83 6.83 -7.87
N GLU A 132 -1.62 6.90 -6.81
CA GLU A 132 -2.90 6.20 -6.70
C GLU A 132 -3.97 6.84 -7.59
N SER A 133 -3.84 8.14 -7.84
CA SER A 133 -4.74 8.97 -8.64
C SER A 133 -4.03 10.24 -9.10
N VAL A 134 -4.19 10.60 -10.37
CA VAL A 134 -3.62 11.83 -10.95
C VAL A 134 -4.11 13.10 -10.26
N TYR A 135 -5.28 13.07 -9.63
CA TYR A 135 -5.82 14.19 -8.87
C TYR A 135 -5.08 14.43 -7.54
N TYR A 136 -4.36 13.42 -7.05
CA TYR A 136 -3.66 13.44 -5.77
C TYR A 136 -2.21 12.95 -5.96
N PRO A 137 -1.34 13.77 -6.56
CA PRO A 137 -0.04 13.32 -7.06
C PRO A 137 0.95 12.87 -5.99
N TYR A 138 0.68 13.12 -4.71
CA TYR A 138 1.51 12.68 -3.59
C TYR A 138 1.07 11.35 -2.96
N THR A 139 -0.01 10.74 -3.44
CA THR A 139 -0.38 9.38 -3.00
C THR A 139 0.50 8.35 -3.71
N SER A 140 0.53 7.13 -3.18
CA SER A 140 1.34 6.03 -3.71
C SER A 140 0.47 4.84 -4.06
N LEU A 141 0.61 4.34 -5.28
CA LEU A 141 -0.05 3.13 -5.75
C LEU A 141 0.38 1.91 -4.93
N LYS A 142 1.70 1.77 -4.68
CA LYS A 142 2.26 0.71 -3.83
C LYS A 142 1.56 0.64 -2.48
N TYR A 143 1.51 1.77 -1.77
CA TYR A 143 0.96 1.79 -0.44
C TYR A 143 -0.57 1.74 -0.41
N HIS A 144 -1.26 2.24 -1.45
CA HIS A 144 -2.68 1.96 -1.61
C HIS A 144 -2.94 0.46 -1.70
N THR A 145 -2.28 -0.24 -2.61
CA THR A 145 -2.47 -1.69 -2.79
C THR A 145 -2.13 -2.50 -1.53
N LEU A 146 -1.06 -2.13 -0.81
CA LEU A 146 -0.71 -2.77 0.47
C LEU A 146 -1.78 -2.52 1.55
N LEU A 147 -2.34 -1.31 1.63
CA LEU A 147 -3.46 -1.01 2.54
C LEU A 147 -4.71 -1.82 2.17
N VAL A 148 -5.03 -1.95 0.89
CA VAL A 148 -6.16 -2.78 0.42
C VAL A 148 -5.99 -4.22 0.86
N ALA A 149 -4.81 -4.81 0.64
CA ALA A 149 -4.53 -6.19 1.04
C ALA A 149 -4.65 -6.37 2.56
N ALA A 150 -4.09 -5.45 3.36
CA ALA A 150 -4.14 -5.54 4.81
C ALA A 150 -5.57 -5.39 5.36
N LEU A 151 -6.40 -4.52 4.77
CA LEU A 151 -7.81 -4.38 5.15
C LEU A 151 -8.62 -5.60 4.73
N LEU A 152 -8.47 -6.05 3.48
CA LEU A 152 -9.19 -7.21 2.96
C LEU A 152 -8.93 -8.45 3.82
N ASP A 153 -7.67 -8.74 4.11
CA ASP A 153 -7.30 -9.91 4.89
C ASP A 153 -7.93 -9.82 6.31
N ASN A 154 -8.12 -8.60 6.87
CA ASN A 154 -8.64 -8.39 8.25
C ASN A 154 -10.15 -8.61 8.24
N TYR A 155 -10.79 -8.11 7.19
CA TYR A 155 -12.23 -8.25 6.99
C TYR A 155 -12.61 -9.71 6.70
N ARG A 156 -11.74 -10.47 6.02
CA ARG A 156 -11.89 -11.92 5.80
C ARG A 156 -11.82 -12.71 7.11
N ASP A 157 -11.00 -12.25 8.06
CA ASP A 157 -10.94 -12.78 9.43
C ASP A 157 -12.09 -12.30 10.34
N GLY A 158 -13.01 -11.48 9.79
CA GLY A 158 -14.22 -11.03 10.49
C GLY A 158 -14.01 -9.79 11.37
N HIS A 159 -12.89 -9.10 11.23
CA HIS A 159 -12.61 -7.86 11.96
C HIS A 159 -13.24 -6.66 11.27
N GLU A 160 -13.73 -5.69 12.04
CA GLU A 160 -14.19 -4.41 11.49
C GLU A 160 -13.04 -3.39 11.50
N PHE A 161 -13.12 -2.35 10.66
CA PHE A 161 -12.13 -1.28 10.65
C PHE A 161 -11.85 -0.69 12.05
N ALA A 162 -12.90 -0.59 12.88
CA ALA A 162 -12.82 0.00 14.21
C ALA A 162 -11.95 -0.79 15.20
N ASP A 163 -11.67 -2.07 14.89
CA ASP A 163 -10.83 -2.95 15.68
C ASP A 163 -9.35 -2.81 15.34
N LEU A 164 -9.04 -2.23 14.18
CA LEU A 164 -7.70 -2.25 13.62
C LEU A 164 -6.74 -1.28 14.29
N LEU A 165 -5.49 -1.73 14.36
CA LEU A 165 -4.34 -1.07 14.92
C LEU A 165 -3.29 -0.87 13.84
N LEU A 166 -2.60 0.28 13.89
CA LEU A 166 -1.25 0.39 13.35
C LEU A 166 -0.31 -0.22 14.38
N VAL A 167 0.41 -1.28 14.01
CA VAL A 167 1.37 -1.96 14.88
C VAL A 167 2.78 -1.78 14.35
N VAL A 168 3.71 -1.51 15.26
CA VAL A 168 5.14 -1.40 14.98
C VAL A 168 5.79 -2.75 15.25
N ASP A 169 6.33 -3.35 14.20
CA ASP A 169 7.07 -4.59 14.24
C ASP A 169 8.58 -4.34 14.14
N ARG A 170 9.40 -5.33 14.52
CA ARG A 170 10.84 -5.25 14.32
C ARG A 170 11.18 -5.34 12.83
N ALA A 171 12.32 -4.77 12.45
CA ALA A 171 12.87 -4.93 11.11
C ALA A 171 12.96 -6.41 10.71
N GLY A 172 12.67 -6.69 9.44
CA GLY A 172 12.67 -8.05 8.87
C GLY A 172 11.47 -8.93 9.24
N GLU A 173 10.60 -8.51 10.17
CA GLU A 173 9.38 -9.24 10.47
C GLU A 173 8.27 -8.87 9.48
N ILE A 174 7.83 -9.85 8.69
CA ILE A 174 6.74 -9.71 7.72
C ILE A 174 5.61 -10.65 8.11
N VAL A 175 4.44 -10.09 8.39
CA VAL A 175 3.19 -10.81 8.53
C VAL A 175 2.48 -10.77 7.17
N PRO A 176 2.20 -11.92 6.53
CA PRO A 176 1.55 -11.96 5.22
C PRO A 176 0.30 -11.10 5.18
N HIS A 177 0.18 -10.31 4.11
CA HIS A 177 -0.91 -9.38 3.78
C HIS A 177 -1.09 -8.19 4.75
N ARG A 178 -0.76 -8.36 6.02
CA ARG A 178 -0.91 -7.39 7.12
C ARG A 178 0.18 -6.32 7.14
N THR A 179 1.43 -6.70 6.84
CA THR A 179 2.56 -5.75 6.81
C THR A 179 2.39 -4.78 5.64
N VAL A 180 2.35 -3.48 5.93
CA VAL A 180 2.16 -2.41 4.94
C VAL A 180 3.43 -1.59 4.68
N TYR A 181 4.46 -1.74 5.52
CA TYR A 181 5.78 -1.15 5.34
C TYR A 181 6.84 -2.05 5.97
N ALA A 182 7.96 -2.24 5.29
CA ALA A 182 9.12 -2.97 5.79
C ALA A 182 10.39 -2.19 5.45
N GLY A 183 11.09 -1.70 6.47
CA GLY A 183 12.39 -1.04 6.34
C GLY A 183 13.42 -1.65 7.29
N ASP A 184 14.63 -1.10 7.26
CA ASP A 184 15.79 -1.64 7.99
C ASP A 184 15.72 -1.44 9.51
N ASP A 185 14.97 -0.42 9.98
CA ASP A 185 14.82 -0.13 11.41
C ASP A 185 13.56 -0.74 12.03
N PHE A 186 12.46 -0.75 11.28
CA PHE A 186 11.15 -1.22 11.74
C PHE A 186 10.26 -1.63 10.56
N ALA A 187 9.22 -2.39 10.88
CA ALA A 187 8.11 -2.69 9.99
C ALA A 187 6.80 -2.14 10.58
N LEU A 188 5.81 -1.91 9.72
CA LEU A 188 4.47 -1.51 10.14
C LEU A 188 3.45 -2.50 9.57
N ARG A 189 2.52 -2.94 10.39
CA ARG A 189 1.36 -3.75 9.96
C ARG A 189 0.05 -3.16 10.42
N ILE A 190 -1.03 -3.54 9.73
CA ILE A 190 -2.40 -3.28 10.15
C ILE A 190 -3.01 -4.60 10.61
N ASP A 191 -3.49 -4.64 11.85
CA ASP A 191 -4.01 -5.86 12.47
C ASP A 191 -4.93 -5.57 13.65
N GLU A 192 -5.69 -6.55 14.12
CA GLU A 192 -6.60 -6.45 15.27
C GLU A 192 -5.81 -6.41 16.60
N SER A 193 -4.68 -7.12 16.67
CA SER A 193 -3.90 -7.34 17.89
C SER A 193 -2.44 -6.96 17.71
N ALA A 194 -1.96 -6.16 18.65
CA ALA A 194 -0.56 -5.76 18.70
C ALA A 194 0.37 -6.84 19.29
N GLY A 195 -0.16 -7.87 19.97
CA GLY A 195 0.69 -8.88 20.62
C GLY A 195 1.72 -8.30 21.59
N GLY A 196 1.39 -7.19 22.26
CA GLY A 196 2.29 -6.46 23.18
C GLY A 196 3.27 -5.48 22.51
N ARG A 197 3.22 -5.33 21.18
CA ARG A 197 4.04 -4.38 20.42
C ARG A 197 3.51 -2.95 20.50
N PRO A 198 4.35 -1.94 20.21
CA PRO A 198 3.87 -0.58 20.11
C PRO A 198 2.78 -0.45 19.06
N SER A 199 1.67 0.21 19.42
CA SER A 199 0.52 0.28 18.52
C SER A 199 -0.39 1.48 18.80
N ALA A 200 -1.27 1.77 17.84
CA ALA A 200 -2.33 2.77 17.97
C ALA A 200 -3.56 2.38 17.13
N ARG A 201 -4.76 2.63 17.66
CA ARG A 201 -6.00 2.47 16.89
C ARG A 201 -6.05 3.38 15.67
N LEU A 202 -6.51 2.84 14.54
CA LEU A 202 -6.73 3.58 13.30
C LEU A 202 -7.84 4.63 13.46
N GLY A 203 -8.93 4.24 14.14
CA GLY A 203 -10.11 5.09 14.37
C GLY A 203 -11.39 4.27 14.23
N SER A 204 -12.55 4.92 14.33
CA SER A 204 -13.85 4.24 14.19
C SER A 204 -14.30 4.04 12.75
N ARG A 205 -13.64 4.69 11.79
CA ARG A 205 -13.93 4.60 10.35
C ARG A 205 -12.71 5.00 9.52
N PRO A 206 -12.62 4.56 8.26
CA PRO A 206 -11.56 4.98 7.35
C PRO A 206 -11.60 6.49 7.09
N TRP A 207 -10.45 7.13 7.26
CA TRP A 207 -10.24 8.55 7.01
C TRP A 207 -8.75 8.88 7.03
N ARG A 208 -8.38 10.01 6.41
CA ARG A 208 -7.02 10.58 6.37
C ARG A 208 -6.50 10.98 7.76
N SER A 209 -6.06 9.99 8.51
CA SER A 209 -5.78 10.06 9.94
C SER A 209 -4.39 9.57 10.35
N TRP A 210 -3.47 9.42 9.38
CA TRP A 210 -2.12 8.93 9.65
C TRP A 210 -1.45 9.66 10.83
N ALA A 211 -1.33 10.99 10.76
CA ALA A 211 -0.71 11.79 11.81
C ALA A 211 -1.36 11.59 13.19
N SER A 212 -2.66 11.28 13.20
CA SER A 212 -3.42 11.02 14.42
C SER A 212 -3.06 9.65 15.01
N ALA A 213 -3.00 8.61 14.18
CA ALA A 213 -2.56 7.27 14.58
C ALA A 213 -1.08 7.27 15.01
N TRP A 214 -0.20 7.88 14.21
CA TRP A 214 1.23 8.00 14.49
C TRP A 214 1.49 8.65 15.85
N LYS A 215 0.85 9.79 16.16
CA LYS A 215 0.98 10.48 17.45
C LYS A 215 0.53 9.67 18.66
N ARG A 216 -0.37 8.69 18.45
CA ARG A 216 -0.95 7.87 19.51
C ARG A 216 -0.20 6.56 19.74
N LEU A 217 0.85 6.27 18.97
CA LEU A 217 1.67 5.08 19.19
C LEU A 217 2.12 5.03 20.64
N THR A 218 1.95 3.87 21.28
CA THR A 218 2.34 3.67 22.69
C THR A 218 3.86 3.79 22.89
N ALA A 219 4.64 3.56 21.84
CA ALA A 219 6.05 3.90 21.73
C ALA A 219 6.39 4.15 20.25
N HIS A 220 7.31 5.09 20.00
CA HIS A 220 7.72 5.44 18.63
C HIS A 220 8.94 4.61 18.20
N PRO A 221 9.01 4.17 16.93
CA PRO A 221 10.17 3.43 16.40
C PRO A 221 11.39 4.29 16.10
N LEU A 222 11.26 5.62 16.16
CA LEU A 222 12.31 6.59 15.78
C LEU A 222 12.97 7.18 17.04
N ASP A 223 14.29 7.37 17.03
CA ASP A 223 15.05 8.03 18.10
C ASP A 223 15.06 9.56 17.94
N ALA A 224 13.86 10.15 17.93
CA ALA A 224 13.69 11.60 17.74
C ALA A 224 14.30 12.46 18.87
N ALA A 225 14.79 11.86 19.96
CA ALA A 225 15.42 12.55 21.07
C ALA A 225 16.94 12.77 20.85
N HIS A 226 17.59 11.89 20.09
CA HIS A 226 19.04 11.92 19.92
C HIS A 226 19.49 11.95 18.47
N ASP A 227 18.66 11.48 17.53
CA ASP A 227 18.95 11.51 16.10
C ASP A 227 18.18 12.61 15.37
N LYS A 228 18.91 13.44 14.61
CA LYS A 228 18.36 14.60 13.93
C LYS A 228 17.53 14.22 12.69
N TYR A 229 17.89 13.14 12.00
CA TYR A 229 17.15 12.66 10.84
C TYR A 229 15.82 12.04 11.28
N ASP A 230 15.85 11.20 12.31
CA ASP A 230 14.65 10.64 12.95
C ASP A 230 13.75 11.74 13.53
N MET A 231 14.32 12.79 14.11
CA MET A 231 13.54 13.96 14.58
C MET A 231 12.81 14.65 13.43
N VAL A 232 13.46 14.83 12.27
CA VAL A 232 12.84 15.47 11.09
C VAL A 232 11.75 14.57 10.50
N LEU A 233 12.05 13.28 10.35
CA LEU A 233 11.10 12.27 9.88
C LEU A 233 9.84 12.26 10.77
N ASP A 234 10.01 12.12 12.08
CA ASP A 234 8.90 12.11 13.05
C ASP A 234 8.07 13.40 12.98
N ALA A 235 8.73 14.56 12.93
CA ALA A 235 8.04 15.85 12.87
C ALA A 235 7.13 15.97 11.63
N ASN A 236 7.55 15.44 10.48
CA ASN A 236 6.77 15.47 9.24
C ASN A 236 5.66 14.41 9.24
N LEU A 237 5.92 13.19 9.72
CA LEU A 237 4.90 12.16 9.89
C LEU A 237 3.75 12.61 10.80
N ARG A 238 4.03 13.47 11.80
CA ARG A 238 3.02 14.09 12.67
C ARG A 238 2.13 15.14 11.98
N ARG A 239 2.35 15.44 10.69
CA ARG A 239 1.55 16.42 9.90
C ARG A 239 0.81 15.80 8.73
N ILE A 240 1.29 14.68 8.20
CA ILE A 240 0.69 14.02 7.04
C ILE A 240 -0.62 13.32 7.46
N GLY A 241 -1.73 13.65 6.80
CA GLY A 241 -3.02 12.98 7.04
C GLY A 241 -3.22 11.71 6.21
N ALA A 242 -2.77 11.73 4.96
CA ALA A 242 -2.96 10.63 4.01
C ALA A 242 -2.03 9.45 4.31
N TRP A 243 -2.58 8.24 4.37
CA TRP A 243 -1.84 7.04 4.73
C TRP A 243 -0.82 6.63 3.65
N SER A 244 -1.23 6.50 2.39
CA SER A 244 -0.29 6.11 1.31
C SER A 244 0.84 7.11 1.13
N THR A 245 0.55 8.41 1.26
CA THR A 245 1.56 9.48 1.24
C THR A 245 2.54 9.37 2.40
N ALA A 246 2.06 9.07 3.62
CA ALA A 246 2.94 8.99 4.78
C ALA A 246 3.88 7.78 4.72
N LEU A 247 3.36 6.62 4.32
CA LEU A 247 4.17 5.42 4.13
C LEU A 247 5.23 5.64 3.04
N GLN A 248 4.84 6.26 1.92
CA GLN A 248 5.79 6.62 0.87
C GLN A 248 6.82 7.65 1.34
N TYR A 249 6.42 8.59 2.19
CA TYR A 249 7.35 9.56 2.75
C TYR A 249 8.43 8.90 3.60
N ILE A 250 8.11 7.83 4.34
CA ILE A 250 9.13 7.08 5.10
C ILE A 250 10.15 6.46 4.12
N GLU A 251 9.68 5.77 3.08
CA GLU A 251 10.54 5.15 2.07
C GLU A 251 11.46 6.18 1.38
N ASP A 252 10.89 7.29 0.91
CA ASP A 252 11.65 8.35 0.24
C ASP A 252 12.68 9.01 1.15
N PHE A 253 12.32 9.23 2.42
CA PHE A 253 13.21 9.87 3.38
C PHE A 253 14.42 8.97 3.66
N ARG A 254 14.19 7.67 3.84
CA ARG A 254 15.24 6.68 4.07
C ARG A 254 16.14 6.55 2.84
N GLU A 255 15.59 6.50 1.63
CA GLU A 255 16.35 6.48 0.38
C GLU A 255 17.27 7.71 0.21
N ALA A 256 16.78 8.89 0.62
CA ALA A 256 17.51 10.15 0.46
C ALA A 256 18.58 10.38 1.53
N PHE A 257 18.37 9.91 2.76
CA PHE A 257 19.18 10.31 3.93
C PHE A 257 19.94 9.19 4.63
N ASP A 258 19.65 7.91 4.34
CA ASP A 258 20.35 6.76 4.95
C ASP A 258 21.46 6.19 4.04
N ARG A 259 21.86 6.92 2.99
CA ARG A 259 23.01 6.59 2.11
C ARG A 259 24.36 6.79 2.79
#